data_AF-A0A5A7SGI1-F1
#
_entry.id   AF-A0A5A7SGI1-F1
#
_cell.length_a   1.000
_cell.length_b   1.000
_cell.length_c   1.000
_cell.angle_alpha   90.00
_cell.angle_beta   90.00
_cell.angle_gamma   90.00
#
_symmetry.space_group_name_H-M   'P 1'
#
loop_
_entity.id
_entity.type
_entity.pdbx_description
1 polymer ?
#
loop_
_entity_poly.entity_id
_entity_poly.type
_entity_poly.pdbx_seq_one_letter_code
_entity_poly.pdbx_strand_id
1 'polypeptide(L)' 'MESFDRSTKLGIGQFLLRGMDASTLKKIIDVDESDFPVEYGQHDVPVDKLAAFAAFIDDETVLEPSLDYEVALLAD' A
#
# COMPACT_ATOMS: atom_id res chain seq x y z
N MET A 1 -3.19 -3.06 -3.22
CA MET A 1 -1.90 -2.34 -3.30
C MET A 1 -1.35 -2.53 -4.69
N GLU A 2 -0.75 -1.50 -5.24
CA GLU A 2 -0.20 -1.50 -6.59
C GLU A 2 1.25 -1.05 -6.52
N SER A 3 2.06 -1.55 -7.45
CA SER A 3 3.47 -1.16 -7.59
C SER A 3 3.72 -0.47 -8.91
N PHE A 4 4.58 0.53 -8.89
CA PHE A 4 4.92 1.37 -10.02
C PHE A 4 6.43 1.46 -10.21
N ASP A 5 6.86 1.47 -11.48
CA ASP A 5 8.25 1.81 -11.80
C ASP A 5 8.51 3.30 -11.50
N ARG A 6 9.54 3.59 -10.72
CA ARG A 6 9.87 4.97 -10.29
C ARG A 6 10.13 5.93 -11.45
N SER A 7 10.78 5.43 -12.50
CA SER A 7 11.23 6.27 -13.62
C SER A 7 10.10 6.61 -14.58
N THR A 8 9.21 5.65 -14.83
CA THR A 8 8.18 5.74 -15.88
C THR A 8 6.79 5.96 -15.29
N LYS A 9 6.61 5.72 -13.99
CA LYS A 9 5.32 5.75 -13.29
C LYS A 9 4.30 4.76 -13.86
N LEU A 10 4.76 3.75 -14.59
CA LEU A 10 3.90 2.69 -15.11
C LEU A 10 3.63 1.66 -14.02
N GLY A 11 2.36 1.24 -13.93
CA GLY A 11 1.95 0.13 -13.07
C GLY A 11 2.57 -1.18 -13.56
N ILE A 12 3.18 -1.92 -12.63
CA ILE A 12 3.93 -3.15 -12.92
C ILE A 12 3.47 -4.35 -12.07
N GLY A 13 2.57 -4.13 -11.10
CA GLY A 13 2.06 -5.19 -10.24
C GLY A 13 0.88 -4.75 -9.39
N GLN A 14 0.08 -5.72 -8.98
CA GLN A 14 -1.07 -5.55 -8.09
C GLN A 14 -1.08 -6.67 -7.05
N PHE A 15 -1.26 -6.30 -5.79
CA PHE A 15 -1.26 -7.18 -4.63
C PHE A 15 -2.57 -7.00 -3.86
N LEU A 16 -3.29 -8.11 -3.65
CA LEU A 16 -4.47 -8.13 -2.79
C LEU A 16 -4.01 -8.25 -1.34
N LEU A 17 -4.39 -7.28 -0.51
CA LEU A 17 -4.04 -7.26 0.91
C LEU A 17 -5.18 -7.85 1.73
N ARG A 18 -5.12 -9.15 2.04
CA ARG A 18 -6.18 -9.85 2.76
C ARG A 18 -6.17 -9.50 4.24
N GLY A 19 -7.35 -9.22 4.77
CA GLY A 19 -7.52 -8.87 6.19
C GLY A 19 -7.00 -7.47 6.54
N MET A 20 -6.64 -6.65 5.55
CA MET A 20 -6.29 -5.25 5.79
C MET A 20 -7.56 -4.40 5.92
N ASP A 21 -7.69 -3.70 7.05
CA ASP A 21 -8.74 -2.73 7.30
C ASP A 21 -8.16 -1.32 7.48
N ALA A 22 -9.05 -0.32 7.55
CA ALA A 22 -8.66 1.08 7.74
C ALA A 22 -7.86 1.32 9.02
N SER A 23 -8.23 0.65 10.11
CA SER A 23 -7.54 0.80 11.40
C SER A 23 -6.10 0.29 11.36
N THR A 24 -5.87 -0.80 10.64
CA THR A 24 -4.56 -1.40 10.41
C THR A 24 -3.75 -0.52 9.48
N LEU A 25 -4.35 -0.06 8.39
CA LEU A 25 -3.69 0.80 7.41
C LEU A 25 -3.19 2.10 8.06
N LYS A 26 -4.03 2.79 8.84
CA LYS A 26 -3.65 4.01 9.59
C LYS A 26 -2.43 3.81 10.49
N LYS A 27 -2.35 2.65 11.16
CA LYS A 27 -1.21 2.33 12.04
C LYS A 27 0.09 2.09 11.29
N ILE A 28 0.02 1.64 10.04
CA ILE A 28 1.21 1.33 9.24
C ILE A 28 1.76 2.60 8.58
N ILE A 29 0.91 3.31 7.83
CA ILE A 29 1.34 4.41 6.95
C ILE A 29 1.20 5.82 7.56
N ASP A 30 0.73 5.94 8.82
CA ASP A 30 0.64 7.21 9.56
C ASP A 30 0.09 8.37 8.70
N VAL A 31 -1.10 8.14 8.13
CA VAL A 31 -1.75 9.11 7.22
C VAL A 31 -2.26 10.30 8.02
N ASP A 32 -1.95 11.51 7.57
CA ASP A 32 -2.59 12.72 8.06
C ASP A 32 -4.02 12.80 7.51
N GLU A 33 -4.99 12.40 8.33
CA GLU A 33 -6.41 12.39 7.95
C GLU A 33 -7.06 13.78 7.94
N SER A 34 -6.30 14.85 8.23
CA SER A 34 -6.86 16.21 8.25
C SER A 34 -7.29 16.71 6.87
N ASP A 35 -6.62 16.24 5.81
CA ASP A 35 -6.95 16.57 4.41
C ASP A 35 -7.89 15.54 3.77
N PHE A 36 -7.68 14.24 4.02
CA PHE A 36 -8.51 13.18 3.43
C PHE A 36 -8.47 11.87 4.25
N PRO A 37 -9.61 11.21 4.53
CA PRO A 37 -9.62 9.97 5.32
C PRO A 37 -8.93 8.82 4.59
N VAL A 38 -8.31 7.90 5.34
CA VAL A 38 -7.59 6.75 4.74
C VAL A 38 -8.50 5.87 3.87
N GLU A 39 -9.79 5.85 4.18
CA GLU A 39 -10.81 5.06 3.51
C GLU A 39 -11.08 5.54 2.08
N TYR A 40 -10.61 6.75 1.74
CA TYR A 40 -10.77 7.32 0.43
C TYR A 40 -9.40 7.49 -0.24
N GLY A 41 -9.28 7.00 -1.48
CA GLY A 41 -8.12 7.20 -2.32
C GLY A 41 -6.99 6.19 -2.16
N GLN A 42 -5.95 6.41 -2.95
CA GLN A 42 -4.67 5.71 -2.89
C GLN A 42 -3.70 6.52 -2.03
N HIS A 43 -2.94 5.82 -1.20
CA HIS A 43 -1.95 6.39 -0.29
C HIS A 43 -0.58 5.81 -0.59
N ASP A 44 0.43 6.66 -0.65
CA ASP A 44 1.81 6.23 -0.83
C ASP A 44 2.25 5.35 0.35
N VAL A 45 2.98 4.27 0.04
CA VAL A 45 3.59 3.40 1.05
C VAL A 45 5.06 3.79 1.21
N PRO A 46 5.47 4.31 2.38
CA PRO A 46 6.86 4.57 2.66
C PRO A 46 7.70 3.29 2.63
N VAL A 47 8.93 3.37 2.11
CA VAL A 47 9.81 2.21 1.94
C VAL A 47 10.11 1.50 3.26
N ASP A 48 10.23 2.23 4.37
CA ASP A 48 10.45 1.69 5.71
C ASP A 48 9.23 0.94 6.28
N LYS A 49 8.05 1.14 5.67
CA LYS A 49 6.79 0.47 6.04
C LYS A 49 6.45 -0.72 5.13
N LEU A 50 7.12 -0.89 3.99
CA LEU A 50 6.84 -1.97 3.02
C LEU A 50 6.79 -3.36 3.67
N ALA A 51 7.71 -3.67 4.57
CA ALA A 51 7.78 -4.96 5.22
C ALA A 51 6.52 -5.30 6.04
N ALA A 52 5.80 -4.28 6.55
CA ALA A 52 4.55 -4.48 7.28
C ALA A 52 3.42 -4.98 6.38
N PHE A 53 3.44 -4.65 5.08
CA PHE A 53 2.42 -5.06 4.11
C PHE A 53 2.56 -6.51 3.67
N ALA A 54 3.78 -7.08 3.72
CA ALA A 54 4.03 -8.47 3.33
C ALA A 54 3.19 -9.47 4.15
N ALA A 55 2.84 -9.14 5.39
CA ALA A 55 1.99 -9.99 6.25
C ALA A 55 0.54 -10.14 5.75
N PHE A 56 0.11 -9.30 4.80
CA PHE A 56 -1.26 -9.29 4.27
C PHE A 56 -1.34 -9.83 2.84
N ILE A 57 -0.22 -10.27 2.27
CA ILE A 57 -0.16 -10.86 0.92
C ILE A 57 -0.12 -12.38 1.08
N ASP A 58 -1.03 -13.09 0.41
CA ASP A 58 -1.17 -14.56 0.56
C ASP A 58 0.04 -15.36 0.06
N ASP A 59 0.79 -14.79 -0.90
CA ASP A 59 1.94 -15.45 -1.54
C ASP A 59 3.27 -15.03 -0.88
N GLU A 60 4.33 -15.83 -1.09
CA GLU A 60 5.73 -15.49 -0.76
C GLU A 60 6.28 -14.34 -1.66
N THR A 61 5.51 -13.27 -1.77
CA THR A 61 5.83 -12.11 -2.58
C THR A 61 6.90 -11.29 -1.89
N VAL A 62 8.00 -11.06 -2.59
CA VAL A 62 9.03 -10.13 -2.18
C VAL A 62 8.70 -8.75 -2.75
N LEU A 63 8.46 -7.77 -1.88
CA LEU A 63 8.27 -6.37 -2.28
C LEU A 63 9.65 -5.74 -2.54
N GLU A 64 9.84 -5.13 -3.71
CA GLU A 64 11.11 -4.57 -4.16
C GLU A 64 11.25 -3.10 -3.73
N PRO A 65 12.23 -2.74 -2.87
CA PRO A 65 12.39 -1.37 -2.37
C PRO A 65 12.73 -0.32 -3.44
N SER A 66 13.05 -0.74 -4.67
CA SER A 66 13.30 0.12 -5.83
C SER A 66 12.02 0.63 -6.49
N LEU A 67 10.86 0.06 -6.18
CA LEU A 67 9.58 0.45 -6.75
C LEU A 67 8.84 1.45 -5.85
N ASP A 68 7.87 2.14 -6.42
CA ASP A 68 6.89 2.91 -5.66
C ASP A 68 5.66 2.02 -5.43
N TYR A 69 5.01 2.20 -4.28
CA TYR A 69 3.85 1.42 -3.89
C TYR A 69 2.75 2.34 -3.40
N GLU A 70 1.53 2.07 -3.85
CA GLU A 70 0.34 2.77 -3.38
C GLU A 70 -0.68 1.75 -2.87
N VAL A 71 -1.36 2.12 -1.80
CA VAL A 71 -2.37 1.28 -1.16
C VAL A 71 -3.69 2.04 -1.05
N ALA A 72 -4.77 1.35 -1.41
CA ALA A 72 -6.13 1.82 -1.23
C ALA A 72 -6.94 0.71 -0.57
N LEU A 73 -7.93 1.10 0.23
CA LEU A 73 -8.99 0.19 0.63
C LEU A 73 -10.01 0.12 -0.51
N LEU A 74 -10.36 -1.09 -0.92
CA LEU A 74 -11.44 -1.29 -1.88
C LEU A 74 -12.75 -1.02 -1.15
N ALA A 75 -13.56 -0.10 -1.70
CA ALA A 75 -14.95 0.05 -1.28
C ALA A 75 -15.74 -1.16 -1.77
N ASP A 76 -16.47 -1.80 -0.86
CA ASP A 76 -17.43 -2.88 -1.14
C ASP A 76 -18.68 -2.33 -1.86
#